data_AF-A0AAN8FYA2-F1
#
_entry.id   AF-A0AAN8FYA2-F1
#
_cell.length_a   1.000
_cell.length_b   1.000
_cell.length_c   1.000
_cell.angle_alpha   90.00
_cell.angle_beta   90.00
_cell.angle_gamma   90.00
#
_symmetry.space_group_name_H-M   'P 1'
#
loop_
_entity.id
_entity.type
_entity.pdbx_description
1 polymer ?
#
loop_
_entity_poly.entity_id
_entity_poly.type
_entity_poly.pdbx_seq_one_letter_code
_entity_poly.pdbx_strand_id
1 'polypeptide(L)'
;MSADLCTCTSEKVLQYLQEMAEKCGVTDLTDPKLADFITENDALSRVRDEFYYPKCGTLPEADLSLCDPESDSIYMCGNSLGLMPKATERIMMEQLDKWAKMGVFGHRSGELPWAFCDEHALEGVAQLVGAKPEEVALCNGLTVNIHVLLVRNISIS
;
A
#
# COMPACT_ATOMS: atom_id res chain seq x y z
N MET A 1 -6.38 29.55 10.59
CA MET A 1 -6.76 28.87 9.33
C MET A 1 -7.47 27.59 9.74
N SER A 2 -8.77 27.52 9.47
CA SER A 2 -9.59 26.33 9.74
C SER A 2 -9.01 25.17 8.95
N ALA A 3 -8.50 24.15 9.63
CA ALA A 3 -8.33 22.85 9.02
C ALA A 3 -9.74 22.27 8.92
N ASP A 4 -10.39 22.46 7.77
CA ASP A 4 -11.65 21.80 7.50
C ASP A 4 -11.40 20.30 7.61
N LEU A 5 -11.94 19.71 8.68
CA LEU A 5 -11.92 18.28 8.91
C LEU A 5 -12.59 17.64 7.70
N CYS A 6 -11.79 17.09 6.78
CA CYS A 6 -12.29 16.34 5.63
C CYS A 6 -12.89 15.03 6.14
N THR A 7 -14.10 15.11 6.68
CA THR A 7 -14.88 13.94 7.06
C THR A 7 -15.49 13.39 5.78
N CYS A 8 -15.05 12.21 5.36
CA CYS A 8 -15.69 11.45 4.30
C CYS A 8 -17.00 10.89 4.86
N THR A 9 -18.13 11.52 4.52
CA THR A 9 -19.48 11.06 4.91
C THR A 9 -20.16 10.41 3.72
N SER A 10 -21.12 9.52 3.98
CA SER A 10 -21.94 8.89 2.92
C SER A 10 -22.60 9.92 2.00
N GLU A 11 -23.06 11.04 2.56
CA GLU A 11 -23.64 12.16 1.81
C GLU A 11 -22.64 12.78 0.83
N LYS A 12 -21.39 13.02 1.25
CA LYS A 12 -20.35 13.57 0.38
C LYS A 12 -19.94 12.61 -0.73
N VAL A 13 -19.93 11.31 -0.46
CA VAL A 13 -19.66 10.29 -1.48
C VAL A 13 -20.78 10.26 -2.51
N LEU A 14 -22.04 10.27 -2.07
CA LEU A 14 -23.20 10.32 -2.97
C LEU A 14 -23.19 11.60 -3.82
N GLN A 15 -22.90 12.75 -3.20
CA GLN A 15 -22.76 14.01 -3.92
C GLN A 15 -21.66 13.93 -4.99
N TYR A 16 -20.48 13.40 -4.64
CA TYR A 16 -19.39 13.21 -5.60
C TYR A 16 -19.79 12.29 -6.77
N LEU A 17 -20.45 11.16 -6.49
CA LEU A 17 -20.89 10.23 -7.53
C LEU A 17 -21.94 10.87 -8.44
N GLN A 18 -22.87 11.67 -7.90
CA GLN A 18 -23.83 12.43 -8.68
C GLN A 18 -23.14 13.46 -9.58
N GLU A 19 -22.17 14.20 -9.05
CA GLU A 19 -21.37 15.18 -9.83
C GLU A 19 -20.58 14.50 -10.96
N MET A 20 -20.05 13.29 -10.75
CA MET A 20 -19.37 12.52 -11.81
C MET A 20 -20.36 11.97 -12.84
N ALA A 21 -21.54 11.52 -12.40
CA ALA A 21 -22.60 11.03 -13.28
C ALA A 21 -23.13 12.13 -14.22
N GLU A 22 -23.35 13.33 -13.69
CA GLU A 22 -23.71 14.51 -14.50
C GLU A 22 -22.66 14.83 -15.56
N LYS A 23 -21.37 14.76 -15.21
CA LYS A 23 -20.25 14.99 -16.15
C LYS A 23 -20.13 13.91 -17.22
N CYS A 24 -20.44 12.66 -16.86
CA CYS A 24 -20.48 11.53 -17.79
C CYS A 24 -21.73 11.54 -18.69
N GLY A 25 -22.78 12.27 -18.29
CA GLY A 25 -24.08 12.29 -18.99
C GLY A 25 -24.96 11.09 -18.67
N VAL A 26 -24.76 10.47 -17.51
CA VAL A 26 -25.48 9.28 -17.03
C VAL A 26 -26.38 9.67 -15.86
N THR A 27 -27.62 9.18 -15.84
CA THR A 27 -28.57 9.42 -14.73
C THR A 27 -28.59 8.28 -13.71
N ASP A 28 -28.24 7.07 -14.12
CA ASP A 28 -28.20 5.88 -13.27
C ASP A 28 -26.79 5.67 -12.69
N LEU A 29 -26.66 5.74 -11.37
CA LEU A 29 -25.39 5.54 -10.67
C LEU A 29 -24.85 4.10 -10.75
N THR A 30 -25.67 3.16 -11.22
CA THR A 30 -25.27 1.75 -11.37
C THR A 30 -24.78 1.40 -12.78
N ASP A 31 -24.82 2.36 -13.72
CA ASP A 31 -24.34 2.15 -15.08
C ASP A 31 -22.81 1.95 -15.09
N PRO A 32 -22.28 0.86 -15.68
CA PRO A 32 -20.84 0.62 -15.81
C PRO A 32 -20.05 1.77 -16.45
N LYS A 33 -20.69 2.56 -17.33
CA LYS A 33 -20.05 3.73 -17.95
C LYS A 33 -19.55 4.76 -16.94
N LEU A 34 -20.22 4.87 -15.79
CA LEU A 34 -19.77 5.76 -14.72
C LEU A 34 -18.46 5.26 -14.11
N ALA A 35 -18.31 3.94 -13.93
CA ALA A 35 -17.08 3.35 -13.40
C ALA A 35 -15.90 3.54 -14.37
N ASP A 36 -16.15 3.37 -15.68
CA ASP A 36 -15.14 3.62 -16.71
C ASP A 36 -14.70 5.09 -16.70
N PHE A 37 -15.67 6.02 -16.65
CA PHE A 37 -15.38 7.46 -16.59
C PHE A 37 -14.57 7.86 -15.35
N ILE A 38 -14.91 7.31 -14.17
CA ILE A 38 -14.16 7.57 -12.93
C ILE A 38 -12.73 7.01 -13.05
N THR A 39 -12.57 5.83 -13.65
CA THR A 39 -11.27 5.19 -13.85
C THR A 39 -10.38 6.01 -14.79
N GLU A 40 -10.93 6.52 -15.90
CA GLU A 40 -10.21 7.36 -16.85
C GLU A 40 -9.76 8.70 -16.26
N ASN A 41 -10.52 9.23 -15.29
CA ASN A 41 -10.23 10.50 -14.62
C ASN A 41 -9.50 10.33 -13.28
N ASP A 42 -9.05 9.12 -12.95
CA ASP A 42 -8.28 8.85 -11.73
C ASP A 42 -6.81 9.27 -11.91
N ALA A 43 -6.41 10.32 -11.19
CA ALA A 43 -5.04 10.81 -11.16
C ALA A 43 -4.04 9.78 -10.60
N LEU A 44 -4.50 8.77 -9.86
CA LEU A 44 -3.69 7.70 -9.26
C LEU A 44 -3.72 6.40 -10.06
N SER A 45 -4.40 6.35 -11.21
CA SER A 45 -4.50 5.17 -12.08
C SER A 45 -3.13 4.52 -12.36
N ARG A 46 -2.09 5.33 -12.58
CA ARG A 46 -0.71 4.86 -12.82
C ARG A 46 -0.13 4.02 -11.67
N VAL A 47 -0.56 4.24 -10.44
CA VAL A 47 -0.07 3.50 -9.26
C VAL A 47 -0.47 2.02 -9.36
N ARG A 48 -1.58 1.70 -10.04
CA ARG A 48 -2.01 0.32 -10.27
C ARG A 48 -0.94 -0.50 -10.99
N ASP A 49 -0.23 0.12 -11.92
CA ASP A 49 0.80 -0.55 -12.73
C ASP A 49 2.06 -0.90 -11.93
N GLU A 50 2.20 -0.40 -10.70
CA GLU A 50 3.35 -0.66 -9.84
C GLU A 50 3.20 -1.95 -9.01
N PHE A 51 2.07 -2.66 -9.13
CA PHE A 51 1.77 -3.86 -8.35
C PHE A 51 1.57 -5.09 -9.22
N TYR A 52 1.85 -6.27 -8.66
CA TYR A 52 1.49 -7.55 -9.25
C TYR A 52 0.08 -7.95 -8.82
N TYR A 53 -0.85 -8.03 -9.78
CA TYR A 53 -2.20 -8.56 -9.57
C TYR A 53 -2.24 -10.06 -9.86
N PRO A 54 -2.78 -10.90 -8.95
CA PRO A 54 -2.98 -12.31 -9.22
C PRO A 54 -3.93 -12.50 -10.40
N LYS A 55 -3.56 -13.35 -11.34
CA LYS A 55 -4.42 -13.73 -12.47
C LYS A 55 -5.45 -14.75 -12.04
N CYS A 56 -6.66 -14.68 -12.58
CA CYS A 56 -7.73 -15.62 -12.23
C CYS A 56 -7.29 -17.08 -12.40
N GLY A 57 -6.53 -17.39 -13.45
CA GLY A 57 -5.97 -18.73 -13.72
C GLY A 57 -4.95 -19.23 -12.69
N THR A 58 -4.36 -18.36 -11.88
CA THR A 58 -3.35 -18.72 -10.86
C THR A 58 -3.97 -18.99 -9.49
N LEU A 59 -5.25 -18.66 -9.30
CA LEU A 59 -5.92 -18.78 -8.00
C LEU A 59 -6.45 -20.20 -7.80
N PRO A 60 -6.25 -20.82 -6.62
CA PRO A 60 -6.54 -22.23 -6.40
C PRO A 60 -8.03 -22.60 -6.42
N GLU A 61 -8.91 -21.63 -6.17
CA GLU A 61 -10.36 -21.84 -6.05
C GLU A 61 -11.16 -21.11 -7.14
N ALA A 62 -10.50 -20.58 -8.17
CA ALA A 62 -11.18 -19.89 -9.25
C ALA A 62 -11.88 -20.88 -10.20
N ASP A 63 -13.17 -20.67 -10.43
CA ASP A 63 -13.91 -21.37 -11.48
C ASP A 63 -13.61 -20.72 -12.83
N LEU A 64 -12.72 -21.36 -13.60
CA LEU A 64 -12.29 -20.89 -14.93
C LEU A 64 -13.40 -20.96 -15.99
N SER A 65 -14.55 -21.55 -15.70
CA SER A 65 -15.72 -21.44 -16.57
C SER A 65 -16.42 -20.08 -16.47
N LEU A 66 -16.19 -19.35 -15.38
CA LEU A 66 -16.84 -18.06 -15.07
C LEU A 66 -15.93 -16.85 -15.27
N CYS A 67 -14.62 -17.06 -15.47
CA CYS A 67 -13.65 -15.99 -15.61
C CYS A 67 -12.58 -16.32 -16.66
N ASP A 68 -12.08 -15.29 -17.33
CA ASP A 68 -10.92 -15.40 -18.21
C ASP A 68 -9.64 -15.65 -17.38
N PRO A 69 -8.91 -16.76 -17.60
CA PRO A 69 -7.70 -17.07 -16.82
C PRO A 69 -6.63 -15.96 -16.81
N GLU A 70 -6.52 -15.19 -17.88
CA GLU A 70 -5.50 -14.13 -18.03
C GLU A 70 -5.90 -12.78 -17.43
N SER A 71 -7.17 -12.65 -17.03
CA SER A 71 -7.69 -11.44 -16.40
C SER A 71 -7.17 -11.29 -14.97
N ASP A 72 -6.97 -10.04 -14.55
CA ASP A 72 -6.63 -9.73 -13.16
C ASP A 72 -7.81 -10.08 -12.25
N SER A 73 -7.50 -10.68 -11.10
CA SER A 73 -8.49 -10.89 -10.06
C SER A 73 -8.94 -9.57 -9.43
N ILE A 74 -10.20 -9.54 -8.97
CA ILE A 74 -10.74 -8.46 -8.16
C ILE A 74 -10.24 -8.66 -6.71
N TYR A 75 -9.08 -8.10 -6.40
CA TYR A 75 -8.40 -8.30 -5.12
C TYR A 75 -8.88 -7.33 -4.03
N MET A 76 -9.89 -7.74 -3.25
CA MET A 76 -10.48 -6.94 -2.16
C MET A 76 -9.97 -7.30 -0.76
N CYS A 77 -8.82 -7.98 -0.66
CA CYS A 77 -8.23 -8.43 0.62
C CYS A 77 -6.94 -7.68 1.01
N GLY A 78 -6.66 -6.53 0.36
CA GLY A 78 -5.46 -5.73 0.57
C GLY A 78 -5.26 -5.22 2.01
N ASN A 79 -6.33 -5.16 2.80
CA ASN A 79 -6.29 -4.79 4.22
C ASN A 79 -5.65 -5.87 5.11
N SER A 80 -5.64 -7.14 4.67
CA SER A 80 -5.00 -8.23 5.39
C SER A 80 -3.60 -8.50 4.86
N LEU A 81 -3.47 -8.59 3.53
CA LEU A 81 -2.19 -8.75 2.85
C LEU A 81 -2.17 -7.88 1.61
N GLY A 82 -1.28 -6.90 1.55
CA GLY A 82 -1.13 -6.03 0.39
C GLY A 82 -0.59 -6.79 -0.82
N LEU A 83 -0.95 -6.34 -2.02
CA LEU A 83 -0.32 -6.81 -3.25
C LEU A 83 1.17 -6.49 -3.23
N MET A 84 1.97 -7.34 -3.87
CA MET A 84 3.41 -7.14 -3.96
C MET A 84 3.72 -5.99 -4.93
N PRO A 85 4.45 -4.95 -4.49
CA PRO A 85 5.01 -3.95 -5.39
C PRO A 85 6.06 -4.57 -6.31
N LYS A 86 6.08 -4.18 -7.59
CA LYS A 86 7.05 -4.70 -8.58
C LYS A 86 8.49 -4.41 -8.20
N ALA A 87 8.74 -3.27 -7.55
CA ALA A 87 10.07 -2.89 -7.08
C ALA A 87 10.66 -3.85 -6.03
N THR A 88 9.83 -4.60 -5.30
CA THR A 88 10.27 -5.51 -4.24
C THR A 88 11.21 -6.58 -4.79
N GLU A 89 10.92 -7.16 -5.95
CA GLU A 89 11.76 -8.19 -6.56
C GLU A 89 13.19 -7.69 -6.80
N ARG A 90 13.31 -6.54 -7.46
CA ARG A 90 14.59 -5.91 -7.77
C ARG A 90 15.39 -5.61 -6.50
N ILE A 91 14.76 -4.93 -5.52
CA ILE A 91 15.44 -4.54 -4.27
C ILE A 91 15.92 -5.78 -3.51
N MET A 92 15.11 -6.83 -3.44
CA MET A 92 15.49 -8.08 -2.77
C MET A 92 16.64 -8.79 -3.48
N MET A 93 16.62 -8.85 -4.81
CA MET A 93 17.73 -9.40 -5.59
C MET A 93 19.04 -8.63 -5.36
N GLU A 94 19.00 -7.30 -5.30
CA GLU A 94 20.16 -6.46 -4.96
C GLU A 94 20.72 -6.80 -3.57
N GLN A 95 19.86 -7.01 -2.56
CA GLN A 95 20.32 -7.37 -1.22
C GLN A 95 20.90 -8.80 -1.15
N LEU A 96 20.33 -9.75 -1.89
CA LEU A 96 20.83 -11.12 -1.97
C LEU A 96 22.18 -11.19 -2.69
N ASP A 97 22.34 -10.45 -3.79
CA ASP A 97 23.62 -10.34 -4.50
C ASP A 97 24.70 -9.68 -3.63
N LYS A 98 24.35 -8.61 -2.92
CA LYS A 98 25.24 -7.98 -1.93
C LYS A 98 25.67 -8.98 -0.86
N TRP A 99 24.76 -9.80 -0.36
CA TRP A 99 25.09 -10.83 0.62
C TRP A 99 26.06 -11.86 0.05
N ALA A 100 25.81 -12.37 -1.16
CA ALA A 100 26.67 -13.35 -1.82
C ALA A 100 28.09 -12.81 -2.05
N LYS A 101 28.23 -11.52 -2.37
CA LYS A 101 29.52 -10.89 -2.68
C LYS A 101 30.30 -10.41 -1.44
N MET A 102 29.60 -9.89 -0.44
CA MET A 102 30.22 -9.14 0.67
C MET A 102 30.10 -9.86 2.02
N GLY A 103 29.21 -10.85 2.15
CA GLY A 103 28.96 -11.52 3.43
C GLY A 103 28.68 -10.51 4.55
N VAL A 104 29.39 -10.67 5.68
CA VAL A 104 29.27 -9.81 6.86
C VAL A 104 29.58 -8.33 6.57
N PHE A 105 30.41 -8.02 5.56
CA PHE A 105 30.76 -6.64 5.22
C PHE A 105 29.56 -5.83 4.72
N GLY A 106 28.50 -6.50 4.23
CA GLY A 106 27.23 -5.87 3.85
C GLY A 106 26.48 -5.19 5.00
N HIS A 107 26.85 -5.47 6.26
CA HIS A 107 26.29 -4.75 7.41
C HIS A 107 26.63 -3.25 7.41
N ARG A 108 27.81 -2.89 6.93
CA ARG A 108 28.35 -1.52 7.01
C ARG A 108 28.65 -0.90 5.65
N SER A 109 28.50 -1.65 4.57
CA SER A 109 28.93 -1.25 3.23
C SER A 109 27.85 -1.48 2.16
N GLY A 110 27.98 -0.81 1.02
CA GLY A 110 27.02 -0.82 -0.09
C GLY A 110 26.05 0.37 -0.02
N GLU A 111 25.16 0.47 -1.02
CA GLU A 111 24.20 1.58 -1.12
C GLU A 111 23.18 1.59 0.04
N LEU A 112 22.78 0.40 0.52
CA LEU A 112 21.89 0.24 1.67
C LEU A 112 22.56 -0.61 2.75
N PRO A 113 23.41 -0.05 3.64
CA PRO A 113 24.02 -0.81 4.72
C PRO A 113 22.96 -1.41 5.66
N TRP A 114 23.02 -2.72 5.95
CA TRP A 114 21.95 -3.38 6.72
C TRP A 114 21.81 -2.87 8.16
N ALA A 115 22.86 -2.28 8.74
CA ALA A 115 22.81 -1.74 10.09
C ALA A 115 21.95 -0.46 10.21
N PHE A 116 21.61 0.18 9.10
CA PHE A 116 20.89 1.46 9.04
C PHE A 116 19.77 1.43 7.98
N CYS A 117 19.30 0.23 7.62
CA CYS A 117 18.35 0.09 6.52
C CYS A 117 16.95 0.60 6.90
N ASP A 118 16.60 0.54 8.18
CA ASP A 118 15.39 1.10 8.77
C ASP A 118 15.35 2.63 8.63
N GLU A 119 16.48 3.32 8.82
CA GLU A 119 16.59 4.78 8.70
C GLU A 119 16.15 5.31 7.33
N HIS A 120 16.37 4.54 6.26
CA HIS A 120 16.07 4.95 4.89
C HIS A 120 14.57 5.09 4.60
N ALA A 121 13.71 4.46 5.40
CA ALA A 121 12.26 4.53 5.23
C ALA A 121 11.56 5.45 6.25
N LEU A 122 12.30 5.99 7.23
CA LEU A 122 11.70 6.77 8.32
C LEU A 122 11.00 8.04 7.82
N GLU A 123 11.59 8.78 6.88
CA GLU A 123 10.99 10.02 6.37
C GLU A 123 9.60 9.76 5.75
N GLY A 124 9.50 8.76 4.88
CA GLY A 124 8.24 8.41 4.21
C GLY A 124 7.17 7.91 5.19
N VAL A 125 7.57 7.07 6.15
CA VAL A 125 6.64 6.55 7.16
C VAL A 125 6.20 7.64 8.14
N ALA A 126 7.11 8.53 8.54
CA ALA A 126 6.80 9.69 9.39
C ALA A 126 5.77 10.61 8.73
N GLN A 127 5.93 10.89 7.43
CA GLN A 127 4.93 11.65 6.68
C GLN A 127 3.57 10.94 6.64
N LEU A 128 3.56 9.61 6.45
CA LEU A 128 2.33 8.82 6.38
C LEU A 128 1.53 8.85 7.70
N VAL A 129 2.22 8.81 8.85
CA VAL A 129 1.57 8.81 10.17
C VAL A 129 1.43 10.22 10.78
N GLY A 130 1.96 11.26 10.12
CA GLY A 130 1.91 12.64 10.61
C GLY A 130 2.84 12.92 11.79
N ALA A 131 3.97 12.22 11.88
CA ALA A 131 4.98 12.37 12.94
C ALA A 131 6.31 12.92 12.36
N LYS A 132 7.27 13.22 13.23
CA LYS A 132 8.65 13.52 12.81
C LYS A 132 9.46 12.22 12.63
N PRO A 133 10.50 12.20 11.79
CA PRO A 133 11.37 11.03 11.63
C PRO A 133 11.93 10.50 12.96
N GLU A 134 12.23 11.40 13.92
CA GLU A 134 12.77 11.03 15.23
C GLU A 134 11.72 10.45 16.19
N GLU A 135 10.43 10.53 15.84
CA GLU A 135 9.30 10.00 16.62
C GLU A 135 8.85 8.62 16.12
N VAL A 136 9.45 8.13 15.03
CA VAL A 136 9.09 6.87 14.37
C VAL A 136 10.26 5.88 14.44
N ALA A 137 9.95 4.62 14.69
CA ALA A 137 10.90 3.51 14.61
C ALA A 137 10.30 2.36 13.80
N LEU A 138 11.06 1.84 12.83
CA LEU A 138 10.69 0.67 12.05
C LEU A 138 11.37 -0.56 12.64
N CYS A 139 10.62 -1.34 13.42
CA CYS A 139 11.15 -2.53 14.08
C CYS A 139 10.10 -3.64 14.20
N ASN A 140 10.58 -4.89 14.32
CA ASN A 140 9.81 -6.09 14.62
C ASN A 140 8.47 -6.21 13.82
N GLY A 141 7.39 -6.55 14.52
CA GLY A 141 6.01 -6.53 14.03
C GLY A 141 5.07 -5.92 15.08
N LEU A 142 3.82 -5.69 14.69
CA LEU A 142 2.83 -4.92 15.48
C LEU A 142 2.72 -5.38 16.94
N THR A 143 2.45 -6.66 17.19
CA THR A 143 2.24 -7.18 18.54
C THR A 143 3.47 -7.03 19.42
N VAL A 144 4.66 -7.28 18.87
CA VAL A 144 5.93 -7.08 19.61
C VAL A 144 6.11 -5.62 19.98
N ASN A 145 5.86 -4.70 19.05
CA ASN A 145 6.02 -3.27 19.31
C ASN A 145 5.05 -2.76 20.38
N ILE A 146 3.80 -3.25 20.38
CA ILE A 146 2.84 -2.94 21.45
C ILE A 146 3.36 -3.45 22.80
N HIS A 147 3.84 -4.69 22.89
CA HIS A 147 4.39 -5.22 24.14
C HIS A 147 5.58 -4.39 24.64
N VAL A 148 6.50 -4.00 23.75
CA VAL A 148 7.64 -3.14 24.12
C VAL A 148 7.17 -1.79 24.67
N LEU A 149 6.17 -1.16 24.04
CA LEU A 149 5.60 0.11 24.50
C LEU A 149 4.89 -0.01 25.85
N LEU A 150 4.17 -1.11 26.09
CA LEU A 150 3.45 -1.35 27.32
C LEU A 150 4.39 -1.69 28.49
N VAL A 151 5.41 -2.52 28.27
CA VAL A 151 6.37 -2.89 29.31
C VAL A 151 7.22 -1.70 29.73
N ARG A 152 7.62 -0.82 28.80
CA ARG A 152 8.39 0.39 29.14
C ARG A 152 7.67 1.35 30.08
N ASN A 153 6.33 1.33 30.13
CA ASN A 153 5.55 2.17 31.03
C ASN A 153 5.36 1.57 32.44
N ILE A 154 5.86 0.37 32.73
CA ILE A 154 5.64 -0.34 34.02
C ILE A 154 6.84 -0.21 34.98
N SER A 155 7.79 0.71 34.77
CA SER A 155 8.95 0.88 35.69
C SER A 155 9.23 2.33 36.12
N ILE A 156 8.19 3.10 36.43
CA ILE A 156 8.34 4.31 37.26
C ILE A 156 7.24 4.32 38.33
N SER A 157 7.51 3.64 39.45
CA SER A 157 6.89 3.90 40.76
C SER A 157 7.91 3.61 41.85
#